data_AF-A0A7X6LVK4-F1
#
_entry.id   AF-A0A7X6LVK4-F1
#
_cell.length_a   1.000
_cell.length_b   1.000
_cell.length_c   1.000
_cell.angle_alpha   90.00
_cell.angle_beta   90.00
_cell.angle_gamma   90.00
#
_symmetry.space_group_name_H-M   'P 1'
#
loop_
_entity.id
_entity.type
_entity.pdbx_description
1 polymer ?
#
loop_
_entity_poly.entity_id
_entity_poly.type
_entity_poly.pdbx_seq_one_letter_code
_entity_poly.pdbx_strand_id
1 'polypeptide(L)'
;MGESSITWVDGAVETIDQRALPHEVRPLRLTTVDQVIDAIATLAIRGAPAIGVSGAFGVALAAFAHPGDPDRVAAEAARIEAARPTAVNLSWGVRRALAKLTDGPAGVLAEAQAMLAEDGRVNRAAADHAADLIQRLCPDRPLRMLTHCNTGRLATTAFGTAIGALRVLHARGAIDSVLVDETRPLLQGARLTTWELAEAGIPHRLTVDSAAAWAMATGQVDCVVVGADRITADGSVANKIGTYGLALAARHHGIPFIVVAPESTRDPATATGADIVVEERGAAEITHIGDYAAAPADTAVFNPAFDVTPPELVTAVVTENGLIDDPTSGAQATEGAVTHPPALADSAGAAAVAELSGQLYARGWMPGTAGNISVRESPSAPVATAVITGSGLSKGELAPADMVRVRIEDSRPVAGHRRPSAETTIHTAVYRSTDAGAVVHVHSPHATAASVGATKTLRFSGFELIKGLRATDAIDIPVFPNHADVAMIGAEIEHHLRTHPDAPPVLFIAGHGITAWGADLAQARDRAECLEALCELASLTGRRDIATDRLLEEQPQ
;
A
#
# COMPACT_ATOMS: atom_id res chain seq x y z
N MET A 1 3.41 21.30 -29.75
CA MET A 1 4.44 20.85 -28.81
C MET A 1 4.49 19.32 -28.87
N GLY A 2 5.66 18.71 -28.69
CA GLY A 2 5.78 17.25 -28.61
C GLY A 2 5.17 16.71 -27.30
N GLU A 3 5.62 15.54 -26.83
CA GLU A 3 5.16 14.95 -25.56
C GLU A 3 5.49 15.79 -24.31
N SER A 4 6.34 16.82 -24.43
CA SER A 4 6.76 17.70 -23.33
C SER A 4 5.88 18.95 -23.18
N SER A 5 5.60 19.33 -21.93
CA SER A 5 4.88 20.56 -21.55
C SER A 5 5.82 21.74 -21.25
N ILE A 6 7.11 21.48 -21.06
CA ILE A 6 8.15 22.47 -20.74
C ILE A 6 9.40 22.16 -21.56
N THR A 7 10.00 23.16 -22.19
CA THR A 7 11.24 23.01 -22.96
C THR A 7 12.15 24.23 -22.81
N TRP A 8 13.46 24.04 -23.02
CA TRP A 8 14.39 25.16 -23.15
C TRP A 8 14.69 25.43 -24.63
N VAL A 9 14.40 26.64 -25.10
CA VAL A 9 14.59 27.06 -26.49
C VAL A 9 15.20 28.45 -26.54
N ASP A 10 16.38 28.57 -27.15
CA ASP A 10 17.06 29.84 -27.41
C ASP A 10 17.13 30.76 -26.19
N GLY A 11 17.59 30.22 -25.05
CA GLY A 11 17.79 30.99 -23.81
C GLY A 11 16.50 31.29 -23.03
N ALA A 12 15.40 30.61 -23.33
CA ALA A 12 14.14 30.78 -22.63
C ALA A 12 13.49 29.44 -22.26
N VAL A 13 12.67 29.47 -21.21
CA VAL A 13 11.74 28.39 -20.88
C VAL A 13 10.46 28.59 -21.68
N GLU A 14 10.11 27.62 -22.51
CA GLU A 14 8.85 27.60 -23.24
C GLU A 14 7.89 26.60 -22.63
N THR A 15 6.64 27.01 -22.42
CA THR A 15 5.56 26.19 -21.85
C THR A 15 4.19 26.70 -22.30
N ILE A 16 3.10 26.16 -21.74
CA ILE A 16 1.72 26.61 -21.99
C ILE A 16 1.18 27.28 -20.74
N ASP A 17 0.47 28.40 -20.90
CA ASP A 17 -0.29 29.02 -19.82
C ASP A 17 -1.49 28.14 -19.42
N GLN A 18 -1.34 27.35 -18.37
CA GLN A 18 -2.39 26.45 -17.89
C GLN A 18 -3.64 27.18 -17.37
N ARG A 19 -3.56 28.50 -17.13
CA ARG A 19 -4.73 29.33 -16.75
C ARG A 19 -5.65 29.57 -17.93
N ALA A 20 -5.11 29.60 -19.15
CA ALA A 20 -5.86 29.84 -20.38
C ALA A 20 -6.61 28.59 -20.88
N LEU A 21 -6.16 27.40 -20.47
CA LEU A 21 -6.84 26.14 -20.80
C LEU A 21 -8.19 26.01 -20.06
N PRO A 22 -9.22 25.40 -20.69
CA PRO A 22 -9.19 24.72 -21.99
C PRO A 22 -9.47 25.63 -23.20
N HIS A 23 -9.70 26.93 -22.99
CA HIS A 23 -10.19 27.84 -24.03
C HIS A 23 -9.14 28.23 -25.07
N GLU A 24 -7.88 28.41 -24.63
CA GLU A 24 -6.79 28.85 -25.48
C GLU A 24 -5.49 28.11 -25.12
N VAL A 25 -4.82 27.56 -26.13
CA VAL A 25 -3.46 27.02 -25.99
C VAL A 25 -2.49 28.19 -26.16
N ARG A 26 -2.27 28.95 -25.08
CA ARG A 26 -1.40 30.14 -25.09
C ARG A 26 0.04 29.76 -24.74
N PRO A 27 1.02 29.90 -25.64
CA PRO A 27 2.42 29.67 -25.32
C PRO A 27 2.96 30.74 -24.37
N LEU A 28 3.81 30.32 -23.44
CA LEU A 28 4.61 31.19 -22.58
C LEU A 28 6.08 31.03 -22.94
N ARG A 29 6.80 32.15 -23.04
CA ARG A 29 8.24 32.20 -23.21
C ARG A 29 8.83 33.04 -22.09
N LEU A 30 9.52 32.38 -21.15
CA LEU A 30 10.05 32.97 -19.93
C LEU A 30 11.56 33.12 -20.05
N THR A 31 12.04 34.35 -19.98
CA THR A 31 13.45 34.74 -20.15
C THR A 31 14.09 35.26 -18.87
N THR A 32 13.31 35.41 -17.78
CA THR A 32 13.81 35.92 -16.50
C THR A 32 13.33 35.07 -15.32
N VAL A 33 14.06 35.14 -14.21
CA VAL A 33 13.68 34.50 -12.93
C VAL A 33 12.32 34.99 -12.45
N ASP A 34 12.06 36.30 -12.54
CA ASP A 34 10.79 36.90 -12.12
C ASP A 34 9.59 36.32 -12.89
N GLN A 35 9.75 36.06 -14.19
CA GLN A 35 8.72 35.45 -15.02
C GLN A 35 8.46 33.99 -14.65
N VAL A 36 9.50 33.22 -14.28
CA VAL A 36 9.35 31.86 -13.76
C VAL A 36 8.62 31.85 -12.42
N ILE A 37 9.00 32.75 -11.51
CA ILE A 37 8.34 32.92 -10.20
C ILE A 37 6.85 33.26 -10.38
N ASP A 38 6.53 34.23 -11.25
CA ASP A 38 5.14 34.61 -11.54
C ASP A 38 4.33 33.45 -12.13
N ALA A 39 4.93 32.72 -13.09
CA ALA A 39 4.27 31.58 -13.72
C ALA A 39 3.94 30.46 -12.71
N ILE A 40 4.83 30.20 -11.74
CA ILE A 40 4.60 29.22 -10.67
C ILE A 40 3.57 29.74 -9.66
N ALA A 41 3.70 30.99 -9.20
CA ALA A 41 2.84 31.57 -8.17
C ALA A 41 1.39 31.74 -8.64
N THR A 42 1.20 32.13 -9.90
CA THR A 42 -0.14 32.31 -10.50
C THR A 42 -0.73 31.02 -11.07
N LEU A 43 -0.05 29.89 -10.92
CA LEU A 43 -0.44 28.58 -11.46
C LEU A 43 -0.53 28.51 -12.98
N ALA A 44 0.20 29.37 -13.70
CA ALA A 44 0.44 29.19 -15.13
C ALA A 44 1.26 27.92 -15.39
N ILE A 45 2.18 27.59 -14.48
CA ILE A 45 2.87 26.31 -14.38
C ILE A 45 2.45 25.66 -13.06
N ARG A 46 1.93 24.44 -13.13
CA ARG A 46 1.53 23.67 -11.95
C ARG A 46 1.77 22.18 -12.11
N GLY A 47 1.73 21.48 -10.98
CA GLY A 47 2.09 20.08 -10.85
C GLY A 47 3.52 19.92 -10.33
N ALA A 48 3.71 18.94 -9.43
CA ALA A 48 4.92 18.89 -8.60
C ALA A 48 6.20 18.74 -9.44
N PRO A 49 6.30 17.79 -10.40
CA PRO A 49 7.48 17.68 -11.25
C PRO A 49 7.67 18.88 -12.19
N ALA A 50 6.56 19.40 -12.77
CA ALA A 50 6.59 20.56 -13.67
C ALA A 50 7.23 21.79 -13.01
N ILE A 51 6.82 22.09 -11.77
CA ILE A 51 7.35 23.21 -11.00
C ILE A 51 8.82 22.97 -10.62
N GLY A 52 9.21 21.73 -10.27
CA GLY A 52 10.60 21.40 -9.94
C GLY A 52 11.57 21.65 -11.10
N VAL A 53 11.24 21.18 -12.30
CA VAL A 53 12.05 21.40 -13.50
C VAL A 53 12.01 22.87 -13.95
N SER A 54 10.88 23.55 -13.79
CA SER A 54 10.80 24.99 -14.04
C SER A 54 11.70 25.80 -13.09
N GLY A 55 11.77 25.40 -11.82
CA GLY A 55 12.69 25.98 -10.84
C GLY A 55 14.16 25.79 -11.25
N ALA A 56 14.53 24.58 -11.70
CA ALA A 56 15.86 24.29 -12.22
C ALA A 56 16.23 25.16 -13.44
N PHE A 57 15.30 25.34 -14.39
CA PHE A 57 15.51 26.28 -15.49
C PHE A 57 15.59 27.74 -15.02
N GLY A 58 14.85 28.12 -13.97
CA GLY A 58 15.00 29.41 -13.32
C GLY A 58 16.42 29.65 -12.78
N VAL A 59 17.04 28.64 -12.16
CA VAL A 59 18.44 28.70 -11.74
C VAL A 59 19.38 28.82 -12.94
N ALA A 60 19.10 28.12 -14.06
CA ALA A 60 19.87 28.28 -15.29
C ALA A 60 19.77 29.72 -15.84
N LEU A 61 18.57 30.31 -15.88
CA LEU A 61 18.38 31.72 -16.27
C LEU A 61 19.18 32.66 -15.36
N ALA A 62 19.16 32.43 -14.04
CA ALA A 62 19.95 33.21 -13.09
C ALA A 62 21.46 33.08 -13.35
N ALA A 63 21.95 31.86 -13.61
CA ALA A 63 23.36 31.61 -13.90
C ALA A 63 23.82 32.30 -15.19
N PHE A 64 22.99 32.30 -16.25
CA PHE A 64 23.29 33.04 -17.48
C PHE A 64 23.22 34.56 -17.29
N ALA A 65 22.34 35.07 -16.44
CA ALA A 65 22.21 36.50 -16.14
C ALA A 65 23.35 37.02 -15.23
N HIS A 66 23.92 36.17 -14.38
CA HIS A 66 24.93 36.53 -13.40
C HIS A 66 26.19 35.63 -13.50
N PRO A 67 26.91 35.66 -14.65
CA PRO A 67 28.07 34.79 -14.87
C PRO A 67 29.21 35.14 -13.90
N GLY A 68 29.70 34.13 -13.18
CA GLY A 68 30.80 34.29 -12.22
C GLY A 68 30.42 34.90 -10.87
N ASP A 69 29.12 35.09 -10.60
CA ASP A 69 28.61 35.60 -9.32
C ASP A 69 27.72 34.54 -8.64
N PRO A 70 28.33 33.56 -7.95
CA PRO A 70 27.58 32.46 -7.35
C PRO A 70 26.65 32.91 -6.21
N ASP A 71 27.00 33.97 -5.49
CA ASP A 71 26.19 34.50 -4.39
C ASP A 71 24.88 35.11 -4.93
N ARG A 72 24.96 35.81 -6.07
CA ARG A 72 23.76 36.33 -6.73
C ARG A 72 22.86 35.22 -7.26
N VAL A 73 23.43 34.17 -7.86
CA VAL A 73 22.66 33.00 -8.32
C VAL A 73 21.99 32.28 -7.15
N ALA A 74 22.68 32.10 -6.02
CA ALA A 74 22.11 31.52 -4.81
C ALA A 74 20.96 32.37 -4.25
N ALA A 75 21.05 33.70 -4.31
CA ALA A 75 19.97 34.60 -3.91
C ALA A 75 18.73 34.45 -4.81
N GLU A 76 18.90 34.36 -6.13
CA GLU A 76 17.80 34.11 -7.07
C GLU A 76 17.19 32.71 -6.87
N ALA A 77 18.01 31.69 -6.63
CA ALA A 77 17.54 30.34 -6.28
C ALA A 77 16.65 30.35 -5.02
N ALA A 78 17.04 31.08 -3.98
CA ALA A 78 16.21 31.24 -2.78
C ALA A 78 14.87 31.94 -3.06
N ARG A 79 14.85 32.94 -3.95
CA ARG A 79 13.60 33.59 -4.39
C ARG A 79 12.68 32.62 -5.13
N ILE A 80 13.26 31.74 -5.97
CA ILE A 80 12.50 30.71 -6.68
C ILE A 80 11.89 29.72 -5.67
N GLU A 81 12.64 29.20 -4.70
CA GLU A 81 12.10 28.29 -3.67
C GLU A 81 10.95 28.95 -2.88
N ALA A 82 11.09 30.24 -2.56
CA ALA A 82 10.10 30.98 -1.80
C ALA A 82 8.78 31.24 -2.56
N ALA A 83 8.73 31.00 -3.87
CA ALA A 83 7.51 31.20 -4.67
C ALA A 83 6.36 30.32 -4.18
N ARG A 84 6.66 29.08 -3.75
CA ARG A 84 5.69 28.12 -3.15
C ARG A 84 6.40 27.24 -2.10
N PRO A 85 6.56 27.70 -0.86
CA PRO A 85 7.41 27.05 0.16
C PRO A 85 6.98 25.62 0.55
N THR A 86 5.72 25.26 0.32
CA THR A 86 5.18 23.92 0.60
C THR A 86 5.43 22.91 -0.54
N ALA A 87 5.87 23.37 -1.71
CA ALA A 87 6.15 22.54 -2.88
C ALA A 87 7.56 21.93 -2.82
N VAL A 88 7.70 20.76 -2.20
CA VAL A 88 9.00 20.08 -2.00
C VAL A 88 9.77 19.88 -3.31
N ASN A 89 9.09 19.54 -4.41
CA ASN A 89 9.71 19.36 -5.72
C ASN A 89 10.35 20.64 -6.27
N LEU A 90 9.83 21.83 -5.92
CA LEU A 90 10.42 23.11 -6.32
C LEU A 90 11.82 23.27 -5.71
N SER A 91 11.90 23.15 -4.38
CA SER A 91 13.17 23.22 -3.67
C SER A 91 14.13 22.10 -4.09
N TRP A 92 13.64 20.88 -4.30
CA TRP A 92 14.46 19.79 -4.83
C TRP A 92 15.10 20.14 -6.18
N GLY A 93 14.31 20.65 -7.12
CA GLY A 93 14.82 20.98 -8.45
C GLY A 93 15.78 22.17 -8.45
N VAL A 94 15.48 23.20 -7.65
CA VAL A 94 16.37 24.35 -7.46
C VAL A 94 17.72 23.91 -6.88
N ARG A 95 17.73 23.10 -5.82
CA ARG A 95 18.98 22.65 -5.18
C ARG A 95 19.80 21.76 -6.08
N ARG A 96 19.16 20.88 -6.84
CA ARG A 96 19.83 19.98 -7.78
C ARG A 96 20.53 20.77 -8.89
N ALA A 97 19.88 21.77 -9.46
CA ALA A 97 20.49 22.68 -10.43
C ALA A 97 21.60 23.54 -9.81
N LEU A 98 21.38 24.07 -8.61
CA LEU A 98 22.36 24.91 -7.90
C LEU A 98 23.64 24.16 -7.55
N ALA A 99 23.56 22.85 -7.28
CA ALA A 99 24.72 21.99 -7.05
C ALA A 99 25.69 21.90 -8.25
N LYS A 100 25.24 22.31 -9.44
CA LYS A 100 26.03 22.34 -10.68
C LYS A 100 26.59 23.71 -11.02
N LEU A 101 26.50 24.68 -10.11
CA LEU A 101 26.94 26.05 -10.35
C LEU A 101 28.46 26.15 -10.62
N THR A 102 29.27 25.25 -10.05
CA THR A 102 30.71 25.15 -10.32
C THR A 102 31.04 24.80 -11.77
N ASP A 103 30.10 24.17 -12.47
CA ASP A 103 30.23 23.76 -13.87
C ASP A 103 29.82 24.91 -14.82
N GLY A 104 29.51 26.08 -14.26
CA GLY A 104 29.07 27.28 -14.97
C GLY A 104 27.63 27.20 -15.48
N PRO A 105 27.15 28.25 -16.16
CA PRO A 105 25.76 28.34 -16.62
C PRO A 105 25.33 27.18 -17.53
N ALA A 106 26.26 26.69 -18.36
CA ALA A 106 26.02 25.55 -19.24
C ALA A 106 25.83 24.23 -18.46
N GLY A 107 26.58 24.03 -17.36
CA GLY A 107 26.42 22.85 -16.51
C GLY A 107 25.09 22.85 -15.75
N VAL A 108 24.67 24.01 -15.24
CA VAL A 108 23.36 24.18 -14.61
C VAL A 108 22.23 23.91 -15.61
N LEU A 109 22.33 24.42 -16.84
CA LEU A 109 21.35 24.15 -17.89
C LEU A 109 21.32 22.65 -18.26
N ALA A 110 22.48 22.02 -18.41
CA ALA A 110 22.57 20.60 -18.71
C ALA A 110 21.88 19.75 -17.64
N GLU A 111 22.01 20.12 -16.36
CA GLU A 111 21.29 19.44 -15.27
C GLU A 111 19.78 19.65 -15.34
N ALA A 112 19.31 20.87 -15.60
CA ALA A 112 17.87 21.13 -15.76
C ALA A 112 17.28 20.35 -16.95
N GLN A 113 18.02 20.24 -18.06
CA GLN A 113 17.64 19.41 -19.21
C GLN A 113 17.70 17.90 -18.88
N ALA A 114 18.68 17.47 -18.08
CA ALA A 114 18.77 16.09 -17.61
C ALA A 114 17.57 15.73 -16.72
N MET A 115 17.17 16.62 -15.81
CA MET A 115 15.97 16.44 -14.99
C MET A 115 14.70 16.36 -15.83
N LEU A 116 14.58 17.19 -16.87
CA LEU A 116 13.46 17.15 -17.83
C LEU A 116 13.37 15.77 -18.52
N ALA A 117 14.51 15.27 -19.03
CA ALA A 117 14.57 13.97 -19.70
C ALA A 117 14.32 12.80 -18.72
N GLU A 118 14.85 12.91 -17.51
CA GLU A 118 14.65 11.93 -16.44
C GLU A 118 13.18 11.81 -16.05
N ASP A 119 12.48 12.93 -15.82
CA ASP A 119 11.05 12.94 -15.47
C ASP A 119 10.20 12.26 -16.54
N GLY A 120 10.45 12.52 -17.83
CA GLY A 120 9.75 11.83 -18.92
C GLY A 120 9.93 10.30 -18.90
N ARG A 121 11.16 9.82 -18.68
CA ARG A 121 11.45 8.38 -18.59
C ARG A 121 10.81 7.74 -17.36
N VAL A 122 10.91 8.41 -16.21
CA VAL A 122 10.36 7.97 -14.92
C VAL A 122 8.83 7.85 -15.01
N ASN A 123 8.15 8.89 -15.48
CA ASN A 123 6.70 8.91 -15.62
C ASN A 123 6.21 7.82 -16.58
N ARG A 124 6.93 7.61 -17.70
CA ARG A 124 6.61 6.54 -18.64
C ARG A 124 6.71 5.15 -18.00
N ALA A 125 7.79 4.87 -17.26
CA ALA A 125 7.98 3.58 -16.59
C ALA A 125 6.89 3.34 -15.51
N ALA A 126 6.59 4.35 -14.69
CA ALA A 126 5.54 4.25 -13.68
C ALA A 126 4.16 3.97 -14.30
N ALA A 127 3.86 4.64 -15.41
CA ALA A 127 2.63 4.44 -16.16
C ALA A 127 2.53 3.04 -16.79
N ASP A 128 3.62 2.51 -17.35
CA ASP A 128 3.65 1.15 -17.90
C ASP A 128 3.42 0.10 -16.79
N HIS A 129 4.10 0.23 -15.64
CA HIS A 129 3.89 -0.65 -14.48
C HIS A 129 2.45 -0.57 -13.94
N ALA A 130 1.87 0.63 -13.87
CA ALA A 130 0.52 0.83 -13.40
C ALA A 130 -0.49 0.19 -14.36
N ALA A 131 -0.31 0.35 -15.68
CA ALA A 131 -1.14 -0.29 -16.68
C ALA A 131 -1.08 -1.83 -16.58
N ASP A 132 0.12 -2.39 -16.40
CA ASP A 132 0.32 -3.83 -16.22
C ASP A 132 -0.40 -4.34 -14.97
N LEU A 133 -0.29 -3.62 -13.85
CA LEU A 133 -0.99 -3.95 -12.61
C LEU A 133 -2.50 -3.89 -12.77
N ILE A 134 -3.02 -2.81 -13.35
CA ILE A 134 -4.46 -2.62 -13.54
C ILE A 134 -5.05 -3.77 -14.37
N GLN A 135 -4.39 -4.19 -15.44
CA GLN A 135 -4.84 -5.32 -16.26
C GLN A 135 -4.78 -6.67 -15.51
N ARG A 136 -3.87 -6.82 -14.52
CA ARG A 136 -3.85 -8.02 -13.66
C ARG A 136 -4.95 -8.03 -12.61
N LEU A 137 -5.29 -6.87 -12.05
CA LEU A 137 -6.26 -6.74 -10.97
C LEU A 137 -7.71 -6.68 -11.45
N CYS A 138 -7.94 -6.20 -12.68
CA CYS A 138 -9.27 -5.97 -13.21
C CYS A 138 -9.72 -7.09 -14.17
N PRO A 139 -11.03 -7.20 -14.46
CA PRO A 139 -11.55 -8.17 -15.42
C PRO A 139 -10.94 -8.02 -16.82
N ASP A 140 -10.78 -9.14 -17.53
CA ASP A 140 -10.27 -9.18 -18.90
C ASP A 140 -11.31 -8.69 -19.93
N ARG A 141 -11.55 -7.37 -19.90
CA ARG A 141 -12.37 -6.61 -20.86
C ARG A 141 -11.96 -5.13 -20.82
N PRO A 142 -12.36 -4.31 -21.81
CA PRO A 142 -12.20 -2.86 -21.71
C PRO A 142 -12.79 -2.31 -20.40
N LEU A 143 -11.97 -1.50 -19.72
CA LEU A 143 -12.19 -1.03 -18.37
C LEU A 143 -12.82 0.37 -18.36
N ARG A 144 -13.69 0.59 -17.38
CA ARG A 144 -14.25 1.90 -17.05
C ARG A 144 -13.40 2.49 -15.92
N MET A 145 -12.55 3.43 -16.25
CA MET A 145 -11.59 4.01 -15.30
C MET A 145 -12.19 5.25 -14.64
N LEU A 146 -11.76 5.58 -13.43
CA LEU A 146 -12.01 6.88 -12.82
C LEU A 146 -10.68 7.52 -12.41
N THR A 147 -10.53 8.82 -12.68
CA THR A 147 -9.37 9.60 -12.22
C THR A 147 -9.79 10.94 -11.63
N HIS A 148 -8.88 11.53 -10.86
CA HIS A 148 -9.09 12.76 -10.08
C HIS A 148 -7.91 13.71 -10.25
N CYS A 149 -8.18 15.03 -10.25
CA CYS A 149 -7.22 16.09 -10.56
C CYS A 149 -6.65 16.00 -11.99
N ASN A 150 -5.46 16.58 -12.22
CA ASN A 150 -4.68 16.47 -13.44
C ASN A 150 -3.29 15.95 -13.10
N THR A 151 -2.92 14.85 -13.75
CA THR A 151 -1.69 14.08 -13.55
C THR A 151 -1.04 13.73 -14.88
N GLY A 152 -1.37 14.49 -15.92
CA GLY A 152 -0.88 14.32 -17.27
C GLY A 152 0.42 15.08 -17.49
N ARG A 153 0.79 15.27 -18.75
CA ARG A 153 2.03 15.97 -19.08
C ARG A 153 2.01 17.42 -18.62
N LEU A 154 0.84 18.02 -18.41
CA LEU A 154 0.72 19.38 -17.90
C LEU A 154 1.09 19.49 -16.42
N ALA A 155 0.89 18.42 -15.65
CA ALA A 155 1.25 18.37 -14.23
C ALA A 155 2.66 17.82 -14.00
N THR A 156 3.22 17.13 -14.99
CA THR A 156 4.62 16.71 -15.03
C THR A 156 5.38 17.53 -16.06
N THR A 157 6.53 17.06 -16.53
CA THR A 157 7.17 17.66 -17.70
C THR A 157 6.84 16.94 -19.01
N ALA A 158 6.55 15.65 -18.93
CA ALA A 158 6.16 14.82 -20.06
C ALA A 158 5.34 13.61 -19.61
N PHE A 159 4.54 13.08 -20.54
CA PHE A 159 3.72 11.86 -20.43
C PHE A 159 2.61 11.88 -19.35
N GLY A 160 2.97 12.12 -18.09
CA GLY A 160 2.11 12.07 -16.92
C GLY A 160 2.24 10.77 -16.12
N THR A 161 1.64 10.75 -14.92
CA THR A 161 1.59 9.57 -14.05
C THR A 161 0.29 8.79 -14.25
N ALA A 162 -0.78 9.11 -13.53
CA ALA A 162 -2.06 8.40 -13.66
C ALA A 162 -2.70 8.60 -15.04
N ILE A 163 -2.67 9.82 -15.62
CA ILE A 163 -3.07 10.02 -17.02
C ILE A 163 -2.11 9.31 -17.98
N GLY A 164 -0.82 9.20 -17.65
CA GLY A 164 0.14 8.39 -18.39
C GLY A 164 -0.29 6.92 -18.45
N ALA A 165 -0.69 6.34 -17.31
CA ALA A 165 -1.20 4.97 -17.25
C ALA A 165 -2.48 4.80 -18.10
N LEU A 166 -3.37 5.80 -18.09
CA LEU A 166 -4.55 5.81 -18.96
C LEU A 166 -4.18 5.85 -20.45
N ARG A 167 -3.15 6.62 -20.84
CA ARG A 167 -2.63 6.63 -22.23
C ARG A 167 -2.09 5.25 -22.62
N VAL A 168 -1.35 4.59 -21.74
CA VAL A 168 -0.82 3.23 -21.98
C VAL A 168 -1.96 2.22 -22.13
N LEU A 169 -2.93 2.22 -21.22
CA LEU A 169 -4.10 1.33 -21.28
C LEU A 169 -4.94 1.58 -22.54
N HIS A 170 -5.12 2.84 -22.94
CA HIS A 170 -5.83 3.18 -24.17
C HIS A 170 -5.11 2.66 -25.42
N ALA A 171 -3.79 2.83 -25.50
CA ALA A 171 -2.99 2.31 -26.60
C ALA A 171 -3.06 0.77 -26.70
N ARG A 172 -3.33 0.08 -25.59
CA ARG A 172 -3.56 -1.37 -25.52
C ARG A 172 -5.00 -1.79 -25.82
N GLY A 173 -5.91 -0.85 -26.09
CA GLY A 173 -7.34 -1.15 -26.28
C GLY A 173 -8.06 -1.59 -25.00
N ALA A 174 -7.47 -1.31 -23.83
CA ALA A 174 -7.98 -1.78 -22.53
C ALA A 174 -8.91 -0.78 -21.83
N ILE A 175 -9.23 0.36 -22.45
CA ILE A 175 -10.16 1.37 -21.91
C ILE A 175 -11.46 1.35 -22.71
N ASP A 176 -12.58 1.18 -22.01
CA ASP A 176 -13.91 1.50 -22.51
C ASP A 176 -14.17 3.01 -22.41
N SER A 177 -14.02 3.55 -21.21
CA SER A 177 -14.20 4.98 -20.94
C SER A 177 -13.48 5.42 -19.66
N VAL A 178 -13.15 6.72 -19.57
CA VAL A 178 -12.61 7.35 -18.36
C VAL A 178 -13.63 8.33 -17.80
N LEU A 179 -14.04 8.14 -16.55
CA LEU A 179 -14.77 9.14 -15.79
C LEU A 179 -13.77 10.07 -15.11
N VAL A 180 -13.93 11.37 -15.32
CA VAL A 180 -13.04 12.40 -14.80
C VAL A 180 -13.81 13.24 -13.79
N ASP A 181 -13.35 13.26 -12.55
CA ASP A 181 -13.87 14.17 -11.54
C ASP A 181 -13.50 15.61 -11.90
N GLU A 182 -14.44 16.57 -11.75
CA GLU A 182 -14.17 17.97 -12.09
C GLU A 182 -13.02 18.58 -11.27
N THR A 183 -12.87 18.11 -10.03
CA THR A 183 -11.86 18.47 -9.06
C THR A 183 -11.99 19.92 -8.59
N ARG A 184 -13.03 20.22 -7.82
CA ARG A 184 -13.19 21.54 -7.18
C ARG A 184 -12.08 21.77 -6.13
N PRO A 185 -11.73 23.04 -5.85
CA PRO A 185 -12.28 24.25 -6.47
C PRO A 185 -11.63 24.65 -7.81
N LEU A 186 -10.41 24.18 -8.10
CA LEU A 186 -9.62 24.70 -9.23
C LEU A 186 -9.95 24.07 -10.59
N LEU A 187 -10.85 23.09 -10.58
CA LEU A 187 -11.40 22.44 -11.77
C LEU A 187 -10.32 21.79 -12.65
N GLN A 188 -9.29 21.19 -12.04
CA GLN A 188 -8.17 20.60 -12.78
C GLN A 188 -8.64 19.47 -13.69
N GLY A 189 -9.52 18.60 -13.21
CA GLY A 189 -10.05 17.51 -14.01
C GLY A 189 -10.88 18.04 -15.17
N ALA A 190 -11.81 18.97 -14.89
CA ALA A 190 -12.66 19.56 -15.91
C ALA A 190 -11.92 20.39 -16.96
N ARG A 191 -10.84 21.09 -16.59
CA ARG A 191 -10.13 22.02 -17.48
C ARG A 191 -8.92 21.41 -18.18
N LEU A 192 -8.15 20.57 -17.49
CA LEU A 192 -6.88 20.05 -18.00
C LEU A 192 -6.95 18.58 -18.35
N THR A 193 -7.52 17.75 -17.48
CA THR A 193 -7.57 16.30 -17.72
C THR A 193 -8.44 15.98 -18.93
N THR A 194 -9.66 16.52 -18.99
CA THR A 194 -10.53 16.37 -20.18
C THR A 194 -9.84 16.89 -21.45
N TRP A 195 -9.11 18.01 -21.37
CA TRP A 195 -8.37 18.57 -22.50
C TRP A 195 -7.25 17.62 -22.97
N GLU A 196 -6.45 17.07 -22.05
CA GLU A 196 -5.39 16.11 -22.37
C GLU A 196 -5.94 14.77 -22.89
N LEU A 197 -7.04 14.27 -22.32
CA LEU A 197 -7.68 13.05 -22.78
C LEU A 197 -8.32 13.23 -24.17
N ALA A 198 -8.94 14.38 -24.44
CA ALA A 198 -9.48 14.73 -25.75
C ALA A 198 -8.38 14.78 -26.81
N GLU A 199 -7.25 15.44 -26.52
CA GLU A 199 -6.11 15.47 -27.43
C GLU A 199 -5.54 14.07 -27.69
N ALA A 200 -5.52 13.20 -26.67
CA ALA A 200 -5.05 11.83 -26.78
C ALA A 200 -6.06 10.87 -27.45
N GLY A 201 -7.27 11.32 -27.78
CA GLY A 201 -8.33 10.47 -28.33
C GLY A 201 -8.94 9.47 -27.34
N ILE A 202 -8.70 9.64 -26.03
CA ILE A 202 -9.18 8.72 -24.99
C ILE A 202 -10.67 9.01 -24.72
N PRO A 203 -11.57 8.02 -24.86
CA PRO A 203 -12.99 8.20 -24.55
C PRO A 203 -13.19 8.58 -23.08
N HIS A 204 -13.85 9.70 -22.81
CA HIS A 204 -14.04 10.18 -21.44
C HIS A 204 -15.35 10.93 -21.23
N ARG A 205 -15.76 11.03 -19.97
CA ARG A 205 -16.90 11.83 -19.50
C ARG A 205 -16.48 12.60 -18.25
N LEU A 206 -16.99 13.82 -18.10
CA LEU A 206 -16.80 14.64 -16.91
C LEU A 206 -17.91 14.33 -15.89
N THR A 207 -17.57 14.27 -14.62
CA THR A 207 -18.51 14.18 -13.50
C THR A 207 -18.20 15.21 -12.44
N VAL A 208 -19.22 15.62 -11.67
CA VAL A 208 -19.00 16.37 -10.42
C VAL A 208 -18.42 15.42 -9.38
N ASP A 209 -17.57 15.96 -8.49
CA ASP A 209 -16.82 15.16 -7.49
C ASP A 209 -17.76 14.30 -6.61
N SER A 210 -18.91 14.85 -6.23
CA SER A 210 -19.90 14.17 -5.36
C SER A 210 -20.64 13.00 -6.02
N ALA A 211 -20.56 12.87 -7.35
CA ALA A 211 -21.20 11.77 -8.08
C ALA A 211 -20.27 10.56 -8.27
N ALA A 212 -18.98 10.66 -7.91
CA ALA A 212 -18.01 9.58 -8.06
C ALA A 212 -18.43 8.30 -7.31
N ALA A 213 -18.87 8.44 -6.05
CA ALA A 213 -19.37 7.31 -5.26
C ALA A 213 -20.62 6.67 -5.88
N TRP A 214 -21.53 7.46 -6.45
CA TRP A 214 -22.70 6.95 -7.15
C TRP A 214 -22.32 6.23 -8.45
N ALA A 215 -21.32 6.73 -9.18
CA ALA A 215 -20.78 6.06 -10.35
C ALA A 215 -20.20 4.69 -9.98
N MET A 216 -19.49 4.57 -8.86
CA MET A 216 -19.02 3.28 -8.35
C MET A 216 -20.19 2.35 -7.96
N ALA A 217 -21.17 2.85 -7.21
CA ALA A 217 -22.34 2.08 -6.76
C ALA A 217 -23.19 1.54 -7.92
N THR A 218 -23.23 2.28 -9.03
CA THR A 218 -23.97 1.88 -10.26
C THR A 218 -23.11 1.11 -11.25
N GLY A 219 -21.92 0.69 -10.82
CA GLY A 219 -21.01 -0.14 -11.60
C GLY A 219 -20.47 0.56 -12.84
N GLN A 220 -20.26 1.88 -12.80
CA GLN A 220 -19.68 2.66 -13.89
C GLN A 220 -18.15 2.78 -13.80
N VAL A 221 -17.54 2.16 -12.79
CA VAL A 221 -16.11 2.22 -12.49
C VAL A 221 -15.60 0.82 -12.16
N ASP A 222 -14.51 0.43 -12.80
CA ASP A 222 -13.80 -0.84 -12.59
C ASP A 222 -12.49 -0.63 -11.81
N CYS A 223 -11.88 0.54 -11.93
CA CYS A 223 -10.65 0.90 -11.22
C CYS A 223 -10.54 2.42 -11.07
N VAL A 224 -10.05 2.87 -9.92
CA VAL A 224 -9.66 4.26 -9.68
C VAL A 224 -8.14 4.38 -9.84
N VAL A 225 -7.69 5.39 -10.57
CA VAL A 225 -6.26 5.70 -10.71
C VAL A 225 -6.01 7.19 -10.50
N VAL A 226 -5.13 7.53 -9.56
CA VAL A 226 -4.82 8.91 -9.15
C VAL A 226 -3.31 9.15 -9.04
N GLY A 227 -2.91 10.41 -8.97
CA GLY A 227 -1.53 10.79 -8.64
C GLY A 227 -1.29 10.92 -7.14
N ALA A 228 -0.14 11.47 -6.78
CA ALA A 228 0.15 11.92 -5.42
C ALA A 228 0.99 13.19 -5.44
N ASP A 229 0.82 14.02 -4.41
CA ASP A 229 1.70 15.16 -4.12
C ASP A 229 2.81 14.76 -3.14
N ARG A 230 2.51 13.86 -2.19
CA ARG A 230 3.49 13.32 -1.23
C ARG A 230 3.04 11.96 -0.71
N ILE A 231 4.01 11.07 -0.49
CA ILE A 231 3.77 9.76 0.12
C ILE A 231 4.69 9.58 1.32
N THR A 232 4.13 9.43 2.52
CA THR A 232 4.90 9.34 3.79
C THR A 232 5.53 7.96 3.98
N ALA A 233 6.37 7.83 5.01
CA ALA A 233 7.06 6.57 5.32
C ALA A 233 6.11 5.41 5.62
N ASP A 234 4.96 5.66 6.24
CA ASP A 234 3.90 4.66 6.49
C ASP A 234 3.02 4.35 5.27
N GLY A 235 3.24 5.04 4.14
CA GLY A 235 2.45 4.87 2.92
C GLY A 235 1.20 5.74 2.83
N SER A 236 0.96 6.66 3.78
CA SER A 236 -0.12 7.64 3.64
C SER A 236 0.12 8.55 2.43
N VAL A 237 -0.94 8.80 1.66
CA VAL A 237 -0.87 9.54 0.40
C VAL A 237 -1.56 10.88 0.56
N ALA A 238 -0.79 11.97 0.53
CA ALA A 238 -1.37 13.30 0.32
C ALA A 238 -1.55 13.56 -1.17
N ASN A 239 -2.76 13.92 -1.55
CA ASN A 239 -3.12 14.28 -2.93
C ASN A 239 -4.24 15.31 -2.91
N LYS A 240 -4.63 15.79 -4.10
CA LYS A 240 -5.70 16.79 -4.27
C LYS A 240 -6.96 16.43 -3.46
N ILE A 241 -7.52 17.44 -2.76
CA ILE A 241 -8.76 17.33 -1.99
C ILE A 241 -9.86 16.64 -2.82
N GLY A 242 -10.47 15.61 -2.24
CA GLY A 242 -11.39 14.68 -2.90
C GLY A 242 -10.83 13.26 -3.01
N THR A 243 -9.50 13.10 -2.99
CA THR A 243 -8.83 11.78 -3.12
C THR A 243 -9.21 10.84 -1.98
N TYR A 244 -9.21 11.31 -0.73
CA TYR A 244 -9.59 10.50 0.43
C TYR A 244 -11.03 9.99 0.33
N GLY A 245 -11.98 10.87 -0.02
CA GLY A 245 -13.38 10.50 -0.20
C GLY A 245 -13.57 9.46 -1.31
N LEU A 246 -12.78 9.58 -2.38
CA LEU A 246 -12.78 8.64 -3.48
C LEU A 246 -12.24 7.26 -3.07
N ALA A 247 -11.18 7.21 -2.27
CA ALA A 247 -10.60 5.98 -1.76
C ALA A 247 -11.57 5.25 -0.79
N LEU A 248 -12.29 5.99 0.05
CA LEU A 248 -13.35 5.43 0.90
C LEU A 248 -14.46 4.76 0.07
N ALA A 249 -14.94 5.44 -0.97
CA ALA A 249 -15.97 4.91 -1.86
C ALA A 249 -15.47 3.66 -2.62
N ALA A 250 -14.25 3.71 -3.14
CA ALA A 250 -13.63 2.59 -3.85
C ALA A 250 -13.53 1.36 -2.95
N ARG A 251 -13.03 1.54 -1.71
CA ARG A 251 -12.95 0.47 -0.70
C ARG A 251 -14.31 -0.12 -0.37
N HIS A 252 -15.33 0.70 -0.18
CA HIS A 252 -16.69 0.24 0.10
C HIS A 252 -17.28 -0.63 -1.02
N HIS A 253 -16.97 -0.30 -2.28
CA HIS A 253 -17.46 -1.01 -3.45
C HIS A 253 -16.52 -2.11 -3.96
N GLY A 254 -15.40 -2.38 -3.27
CA GLY A 254 -14.43 -3.40 -3.68
C GLY A 254 -13.70 -3.06 -4.98
N ILE A 255 -13.57 -1.77 -5.31
CA ILE A 255 -12.90 -1.28 -6.52
C ILE A 255 -11.42 -0.99 -6.20
N PRO A 256 -10.46 -1.48 -7.01
CA PRO A 256 -9.05 -1.14 -6.85
C PRO A 256 -8.81 0.37 -6.91
N PHE A 257 -8.03 0.87 -5.95
CA PHE A 257 -7.59 2.27 -5.86
C PHE A 257 -6.06 2.33 -6.02
N ILE A 258 -5.62 2.78 -7.19
CA ILE A 258 -4.21 2.77 -7.59
C ILE A 258 -3.65 4.19 -7.59
N VAL A 259 -2.54 4.38 -6.88
CA VAL A 259 -1.79 5.64 -6.88
C VAL A 259 -0.58 5.48 -7.79
N VAL A 260 -0.38 6.40 -8.72
CA VAL A 260 0.77 6.42 -9.64
C VAL A 260 1.57 7.69 -9.39
N ALA A 261 2.79 7.54 -8.89
CA ALA A 261 3.67 8.65 -8.56
C ALA A 261 5.13 8.22 -8.71
N PRO A 262 6.05 9.12 -9.07
CA PRO A 262 7.47 8.79 -9.11
C PRO A 262 8.03 8.52 -7.70
N GLU A 263 9.15 7.80 -7.59
CA GLU A 263 9.85 7.54 -6.31
C GLU A 263 10.23 8.85 -5.61
N SER A 264 10.52 9.90 -6.38
CA SER A 264 10.82 11.24 -5.86
C SER A 264 9.66 11.92 -5.13
N THR A 265 8.43 11.42 -5.27
CA THR A 265 7.25 11.87 -4.51
C THR A 265 7.17 11.24 -3.12
N ARG A 266 7.98 10.21 -2.83
CA ARG A 266 8.07 9.64 -1.48
C ARG A 266 8.87 10.55 -0.57
N ASP A 267 8.34 10.76 0.62
CA ASP A 267 8.93 11.53 1.70
C ASP A 267 9.17 10.61 2.91
N PRO A 268 10.28 9.86 2.93
CA PRO A 268 10.60 8.96 4.03
C PRO A 268 10.95 9.70 5.34
N ALA A 269 11.13 11.03 5.30
CA ALA A 269 11.40 11.84 6.48
C ALA A 269 10.11 12.17 7.25
N THR A 270 8.96 12.18 6.58
CA THR A 270 7.65 12.35 7.20
C THR A 270 7.10 10.97 7.60
N ALA A 271 6.95 10.73 8.90
CA ALA A 271 6.64 9.39 9.43
C ALA A 271 5.24 8.93 9.05
N THR A 272 4.23 9.79 9.26
CA THR A 272 2.83 9.44 9.05
C THR A 272 2.08 10.54 8.31
N GLY A 273 0.92 10.20 7.75
CA GLY A 273 0.02 11.17 7.12
C GLY A 273 -0.42 12.31 8.06
N ALA A 274 -0.45 12.08 9.37
CA ALA A 274 -0.80 13.10 10.38
C ALA A 274 0.26 14.21 10.50
N ASP A 275 1.48 13.95 10.05
CA ASP A 275 2.59 14.91 10.09
C ASP A 275 2.59 15.86 8.87
N ILE A 276 1.67 15.67 7.93
CA ILE A 276 1.53 16.53 6.76
C ILE A 276 0.74 17.80 7.13
N VAL A 277 1.37 18.95 6.95
CA VAL A 277 0.69 20.25 7.00
C VAL A 277 -0.06 20.47 5.69
N VAL A 278 -1.39 20.41 5.74
CA VAL A 278 -2.27 20.64 4.60
C VAL A 278 -2.34 22.13 4.27
N GLU A 279 -2.07 22.50 3.02
CA GLU A 279 -2.21 23.87 2.52
C GLU A 279 -3.70 24.29 2.53
N GLU A 280 -4.04 25.35 3.26
CA GLU A 280 -5.34 26.02 3.16
C GLU A 280 -5.24 27.24 2.23
N ARG A 281 -6.22 27.37 1.33
CA ARG A 281 -6.21 28.40 0.27
C ARG A 281 -7.32 29.43 0.44
N GLY A 282 -7.20 30.53 -0.28
CA GLY A 282 -8.13 31.66 -0.18
C GLY A 282 -9.59 31.28 -0.48
N ALA A 283 -10.51 31.93 0.24
CA ALA A 283 -11.95 31.68 0.13
C ALA A 283 -12.52 31.89 -1.29
N ALA A 284 -11.92 32.80 -2.07
CA ALA A 284 -12.36 33.16 -3.42
C ALA A 284 -12.41 31.95 -4.38
N GLU A 285 -11.56 30.94 -4.20
CA GLU A 285 -11.58 29.74 -5.05
C GLU A 285 -12.87 28.93 -4.90
N ILE A 286 -13.46 28.95 -3.71
CA ILE A 286 -14.74 28.28 -3.44
C ILE A 286 -15.91 29.21 -3.72
N THR A 287 -15.85 30.46 -3.26
CA THR A 287 -16.97 31.40 -3.38
C THR A 287 -17.15 31.98 -4.77
N HIS A 288 -16.15 31.85 -5.67
CA HIS A 288 -16.22 32.35 -7.04
C HIS A 288 -15.87 31.28 -8.07
N ILE A 289 -16.42 31.45 -9.28
CA ILE A 289 -16.02 30.74 -10.49
C ILE A 289 -15.67 31.79 -11.54
N GLY A 290 -14.37 32.03 -11.74
CA GLY A 290 -13.93 33.22 -12.47
C GLY A 290 -14.41 34.49 -11.76
N ASP A 291 -15.00 35.42 -12.51
CA ASP A 291 -15.55 36.66 -11.96
C ASP A 291 -16.95 36.50 -11.34
N TYR A 292 -17.55 35.31 -11.42
CA TYR A 292 -18.90 35.05 -10.90
C TYR A 292 -18.87 34.64 -9.43
N ALA A 293 -19.50 35.43 -8.56
CA ALA A 293 -19.72 35.07 -7.16
C ALA A 293 -20.81 33.99 -7.05
N ALA A 294 -20.40 32.78 -6.67
CA ALA A 294 -21.26 31.61 -6.48
C ALA A 294 -21.79 31.47 -5.04
N ALA A 295 -21.23 32.21 -4.08
CA ALA A 295 -21.68 32.27 -2.70
C ALA A 295 -21.92 33.73 -2.25
N PRO A 296 -22.76 33.96 -1.22
CA PRO A 296 -22.92 35.28 -0.62
C PRO A 296 -21.58 35.88 -0.16
N ALA A 297 -21.49 37.22 -0.19
CA ALA A 297 -20.32 37.93 0.34
C ALA A 297 -20.02 37.53 1.79
N ASP A 298 -18.74 37.52 2.15
CA ASP A 298 -18.22 37.20 3.49
C ASP A 298 -18.56 35.79 4.02
N THR A 299 -19.03 34.89 3.16
CA THR A 299 -19.22 33.47 3.52
C THR A 299 -17.88 32.88 3.98
N ALA A 300 -17.84 32.37 5.21
CA ALA A 300 -16.68 31.66 5.73
C ALA A 300 -16.47 30.35 4.97
N VAL A 301 -15.21 30.00 4.73
CA VAL A 301 -14.84 28.87 3.87
C VAL A 301 -13.84 27.97 4.58
N PHE A 302 -13.99 26.66 4.38
CA PHE A 302 -12.96 25.66 4.63
C PHE A 302 -12.42 25.17 3.29
N ASN A 303 -11.17 25.50 2.95
CA ASN A 303 -10.57 25.23 1.64
C ASN A 303 -9.19 24.54 1.75
N PRO A 304 -9.12 23.30 2.25
CA PRO A 304 -7.91 22.51 2.16
C PRO A 304 -7.63 22.17 0.69
N ALA A 305 -6.40 22.43 0.22
CA ALA A 305 -5.99 22.12 -1.14
C ALA A 305 -5.73 20.63 -1.36
N PHE A 306 -5.53 19.87 -0.28
CA PHE A 306 -5.17 18.46 -0.28
C PHE A 306 -5.90 17.74 0.84
N ASP A 307 -6.06 16.43 0.72
CA ASP A 307 -6.38 15.52 1.83
C ASP A 307 -5.34 14.41 1.92
N VAL A 308 -5.42 13.60 2.98
CA VAL A 308 -4.50 12.50 3.23
C VAL A 308 -5.30 11.20 3.21
N THR A 309 -4.97 10.31 2.27
CA THR A 309 -5.53 8.96 2.16
C THR A 309 -4.65 7.99 2.95
N PRO A 310 -5.20 7.34 3.99
CA PRO A 310 -4.49 6.30 4.74
C PRO A 310 -4.10 5.10 3.87
N PRO A 311 -2.97 4.43 4.15
CA PRO A 311 -2.45 3.34 3.33
C PRO A 311 -3.42 2.17 3.19
N GLU A 312 -4.27 1.90 4.19
CA GLU A 312 -5.26 0.81 4.16
C GLU A 312 -6.39 0.99 3.13
N LEU A 313 -6.56 2.21 2.61
CA LEU A 313 -7.52 2.50 1.54
C LEU A 313 -6.88 2.45 0.15
N VAL A 314 -5.55 2.39 0.07
CA VAL A 314 -4.80 2.32 -1.18
C VAL A 314 -4.56 0.86 -1.54
N THR A 315 -5.01 0.44 -2.72
CA THR A 315 -4.76 -0.94 -3.19
C THR A 315 -3.30 -1.14 -3.55
N ALA A 316 -2.69 -0.13 -4.18
CA ALA A 316 -1.30 -0.13 -4.56
C ALA A 316 -0.80 1.29 -4.85
N VAL A 317 0.47 1.52 -4.57
CA VAL A 317 1.22 2.68 -5.07
C VAL A 317 2.24 2.18 -6.07
N VAL A 318 2.31 2.80 -7.24
CA VAL A 318 3.17 2.40 -8.36
C VAL A 318 4.11 3.53 -8.75
N THR A 319 5.40 3.23 -8.85
CA THR A 319 6.49 4.11 -9.26
C THR A 319 7.18 3.56 -10.51
N GLU A 320 8.15 4.32 -11.01
CA GLU A 320 9.08 3.87 -12.05
C GLU A 320 9.86 2.62 -11.65
N ASN A 321 9.95 2.35 -10.35
CA ASN A 321 10.62 1.18 -9.81
C ASN A 321 9.62 0.04 -9.56
N GLY A 322 8.39 0.08 -10.07
CA GLY A 322 7.38 -0.96 -9.84
C GLY A 322 6.42 -0.58 -8.72
N LEU A 323 5.81 -1.56 -8.06
CA LEU A 323 5.03 -1.24 -6.86
C LEU A 323 5.94 -0.71 -5.74
N ILE A 324 5.51 0.31 -5.00
CA ILE A 324 6.09 0.53 -3.67
C ILE A 324 5.67 -0.67 -2.84
N ASP A 325 6.66 -1.34 -2.25
CA ASP A 325 6.53 -2.67 -1.67
C ASP A 325 6.20 -3.79 -2.68
N ASP A 326 6.62 -3.61 -3.95
CA ASP A 326 6.76 -4.72 -4.90
C ASP A 326 7.84 -5.67 -4.37
N PRO A 327 7.53 -6.95 -4.14
CA PRO A 327 8.57 -7.94 -3.86
C PRO A 327 9.45 -8.22 -5.10
N THR A 328 9.06 -7.74 -6.30
CA THR A 328 9.65 -8.15 -7.59
C THR A 328 10.50 -7.11 -8.31
N SER A 329 10.52 -5.84 -7.89
CA SER A 329 11.25 -4.78 -8.60
C SER A 329 12.43 -4.25 -7.79
N GLY A 330 13.57 -4.92 -7.98
CA GLY A 330 14.88 -4.43 -7.58
C GLY A 330 15.68 -3.94 -8.78
N ALA A 331 16.13 -2.69 -8.74
CA ALA A 331 17.30 -2.12 -9.42
C ALA A 331 17.41 -0.64 -8.98
N GLN A 332 18.56 0.04 -8.81
CA GLN A 332 19.98 -0.25 -8.89
C GLN A 332 20.65 0.98 -8.26
N ALA A 333 21.41 0.86 -7.17
CA ALA A 333 22.32 1.91 -6.72
C ALA A 333 23.70 1.29 -6.47
N THR A 334 24.69 1.92 -7.07
CA THR A 334 26.08 1.52 -7.20
C THR A 334 26.81 1.43 -5.87
N GLU A 335 27.54 0.31 -5.74
CA GLU A 335 28.80 0.12 -5.00
C GLU A 335 28.88 0.63 -3.55
N GLY A 336 28.56 -0.29 -2.62
CA GLY A 336 29.08 -0.31 -1.26
C GLY A 336 28.82 -1.69 -0.67
N ALA A 337 29.87 -2.49 -0.51
CA ALA A 337 29.78 -3.91 -0.15
C ALA A 337 28.89 -4.17 1.08
N VAL A 338 27.73 -4.79 0.87
CA VAL A 338 26.97 -5.47 1.92
C VAL A 338 26.50 -6.81 1.36
N THR A 339 26.98 -7.89 1.99
CA THR A 339 26.68 -9.28 1.66
C THR A 339 25.17 -9.57 1.76
N HIS A 340 24.56 -10.07 0.68
CA HIS A 340 23.18 -10.59 0.67
C HIS A 340 23.03 -11.77 1.64
N PRO A 341 22.01 -11.81 2.52
CA PRO A 341 21.64 -13.03 3.23
C PRO A 341 20.90 -14.00 2.28
N PRO A 342 21.11 -15.33 2.42
CA PRO A 342 20.66 -16.33 1.45
C PRO A 342 19.13 -16.52 1.40
N ALA A 343 18.65 -16.99 0.24
CA ALA A 343 17.25 -17.27 -0.05
C ALA A 343 16.64 -18.36 0.88
N LEU A 344 15.36 -18.21 1.23
CA LEU A 344 14.62 -19.16 2.08
C LEU A 344 14.31 -20.52 1.42
N ALA A 345 14.44 -20.62 0.09
CA ALA A 345 14.10 -21.82 -0.66
C ALA A 345 14.90 -23.07 -0.24
N ASP A 346 16.12 -22.88 0.28
CA ASP A 346 16.99 -23.96 0.76
C ASP A 346 16.87 -24.21 2.28
N SER A 347 15.93 -23.55 2.97
CA SER A 347 15.72 -23.73 4.41
C SER A 347 15.02 -25.06 4.70
N ALA A 348 15.66 -25.90 5.52
CA ALA A 348 15.05 -27.13 6.04
C ALA A 348 13.72 -26.85 6.77
N GLY A 349 13.60 -25.70 7.44
CA GLY A 349 12.36 -25.27 8.07
C GLY A 349 11.26 -24.95 7.05
N ALA A 350 11.60 -24.29 5.95
CA ALA A 350 10.63 -23.97 4.91
C ALA A 350 10.10 -25.22 4.19
N ALA A 351 10.97 -26.20 3.94
CA ALA A 351 10.59 -27.48 3.36
C ALA A 351 9.64 -28.27 4.27
N ALA A 352 9.95 -28.36 5.57
CA ALA A 352 9.11 -29.08 6.53
C ALA A 352 7.73 -28.43 6.71
N VAL A 353 7.66 -27.09 6.69
CA VAL A 353 6.38 -26.37 6.78
C VAL A 353 5.51 -26.61 5.53
N ALA A 354 6.11 -26.57 4.33
CA ALA A 354 5.40 -26.85 3.08
C ALA A 354 4.85 -28.29 3.05
N GLU A 355 5.67 -29.27 3.44
CA GLU A 355 5.26 -30.68 3.49
C GLU A 355 4.09 -30.90 4.47
N LEU A 356 4.17 -30.37 5.69
CA LEU A 356 3.11 -30.50 6.68
C LEU A 356 1.82 -29.81 6.22
N SER A 357 1.94 -28.66 5.53
CA SER A 357 0.79 -27.96 4.95
C SER A 357 0.03 -28.85 3.95
N GLY A 358 0.75 -29.56 3.08
CA GLY A 358 0.15 -30.54 2.16
C GLY A 358 -0.55 -31.70 2.88
N GLN A 359 0.04 -32.23 3.96
CA GLN A 359 -0.55 -33.32 4.75
C GLN A 359 -1.86 -32.88 5.44
N LEU A 360 -1.87 -31.69 6.05
CA LEU A 360 -3.05 -31.16 6.75
C LEU A 360 -4.15 -30.70 5.79
N TYR A 361 -3.77 -30.20 4.60
CA TYR A 361 -4.71 -29.96 3.51
C TYR A 361 -5.40 -31.25 3.05
N ALA A 362 -4.64 -32.33 2.82
CA ALA A 362 -5.19 -33.62 2.38
C ALA A 362 -6.15 -34.24 3.41
N ARG A 363 -6.02 -33.89 4.69
CA ARG A 363 -6.95 -34.27 5.77
C ARG A 363 -8.19 -33.38 5.86
N GLY A 364 -8.27 -32.31 5.08
CA GLY A 364 -9.38 -31.37 5.08
C GLY A 364 -9.33 -30.34 6.21
N TRP A 365 -8.19 -30.15 6.87
CA TRP A 365 -8.07 -29.25 8.03
C TRP A 365 -7.58 -27.85 7.67
N MET A 366 -7.11 -27.66 6.44
CA MET A 366 -6.63 -26.38 5.90
C MET A 366 -7.23 -26.11 4.52
N PRO A 367 -8.57 -26.10 4.36
CA PRO A 367 -9.19 -25.96 3.05
C PRO A 367 -8.89 -24.58 2.42
N GLY A 368 -8.57 -24.57 1.12
CA GLY A 368 -8.22 -23.33 0.43
C GLY A 368 -7.05 -22.62 1.11
N THR A 369 -7.23 -21.34 1.46
CA THR A 369 -6.19 -20.52 2.10
C THR A 369 -6.24 -20.55 3.64
N ALA A 370 -7.12 -21.35 4.26
CA ALA A 370 -7.34 -21.34 5.71
C ALA A 370 -6.23 -22.08 6.48
N GLY A 371 -5.84 -21.53 7.63
CA GLY A 371 -4.80 -22.07 8.50
C GLY A 371 -3.38 -21.65 8.12
N ASN A 372 -2.45 -21.86 9.04
CA ASN A 372 -1.04 -21.54 8.83
C ASN A 372 -0.16 -22.35 9.78
N ILE A 373 1.10 -22.50 9.39
CA ILE A 373 2.08 -23.33 10.10
C ILE A 373 3.37 -22.53 10.20
N SER A 374 4.06 -22.61 11.33
CA SER A 374 5.38 -22.03 11.49
C SER A 374 6.34 -22.87 12.31
N VAL A 375 7.63 -22.68 12.06
CA VAL A 375 8.74 -23.26 12.83
C VAL A 375 9.72 -22.16 13.22
N ARG A 376 10.14 -22.15 14.49
CA ARG A 376 11.14 -21.23 15.03
C ARG A 376 12.52 -21.56 14.45
N GLU A 377 13.25 -20.55 14.01
CA GLU A 377 14.64 -20.71 13.57
C GLU A 377 15.62 -20.56 14.74
N SER A 378 16.79 -21.20 14.60
CA SER A 378 17.75 -21.44 15.67
C SER A 378 18.17 -20.15 16.44
N PRO A 379 18.39 -20.22 17.76
CA PRO A 379 18.69 -19.05 18.61
C PRO A 379 20.07 -18.42 18.40
N SER A 380 20.86 -18.85 17.42
CA SER A 380 22.17 -18.29 17.09
C SER A 380 22.10 -16.98 16.30
N ALA A 381 20.91 -16.58 15.82
CA ALA A 381 20.70 -15.28 15.19
C ALA A 381 20.50 -14.18 16.25
N PRO A 382 21.02 -12.95 16.02
CA PRO A 382 20.86 -11.82 16.95
C PRO A 382 19.39 -11.39 17.13
N VAL A 383 18.49 -11.87 16.27
CA VAL A 383 17.05 -11.59 16.30
C VAL A 383 16.29 -12.92 16.18
N ALA A 384 15.38 -13.19 17.13
CA ALA A 384 14.57 -14.39 17.12
C ALA A 384 13.58 -14.37 15.93
N THR A 385 13.60 -15.40 15.11
CA THR A 385 12.82 -15.50 13.87
C THR A 385 12.09 -16.84 13.77
N ALA A 386 11.05 -16.88 12.94
CA ALA A 386 10.32 -18.09 12.58
C ALA A 386 10.02 -18.09 11.09
N VAL A 387 10.01 -19.27 10.47
CA VAL A 387 9.52 -19.49 9.10
C VAL A 387 8.05 -19.86 9.19
N ILE A 388 7.19 -19.17 8.46
CA ILE A 388 5.74 -19.32 8.47
C ILE A 388 5.19 -19.43 7.04
N THR A 389 4.06 -20.12 6.86
CA THR A 389 3.37 -20.19 5.57
C THR A 389 3.01 -18.80 5.04
N GLY A 390 3.28 -18.57 3.75
CA GLY A 390 2.79 -17.39 3.03
C GLY A 390 1.28 -17.41 2.81
N SER A 391 0.74 -16.22 2.53
CA SER A 391 -0.67 -15.98 2.21
C SER A 391 -0.93 -16.12 0.69
N GLY A 392 -2.21 -16.31 0.35
CA GLY A 392 -2.71 -16.21 -1.03
C GLY A 392 -2.62 -17.47 -1.89
N LEU A 393 -2.16 -18.60 -1.35
CA LEU A 393 -2.25 -19.90 -2.02
C LEU A 393 -3.08 -20.90 -1.22
N SER A 394 -3.64 -21.87 -1.94
CA SER A 394 -4.17 -23.08 -1.33
C SER A 394 -3.09 -23.75 -0.49
N LYS A 395 -3.40 -24.16 0.74
CA LYS A 395 -2.42 -24.75 1.66
C LYS A 395 -1.89 -26.10 1.16
N GLY A 396 -2.59 -26.75 0.24
CA GLY A 396 -2.10 -27.94 -0.46
C GLY A 396 -1.11 -27.67 -1.59
N GLU A 397 -0.96 -26.42 -2.02
CA GLU A 397 -0.11 -26.01 -3.16
C GLU A 397 1.14 -25.24 -2.73
N LEU A 398 1.35 -25.06 -1.42
CA LEU A 398 2.49 -24.34 -0.88
C LEU A 398 3.80 -25.11 -1.12
N ALA A 399 4.77 -24.44 -1.73
CA ALA A 399 6.15 -24.89 -1.88
C ALA A 399 7.06 -24.24 -0.81
N PRO A 400 8.29 -24.75 -0.59
CA PRO A 400 9.22 -24.17 0.37
C PRO A 400 9.53 -22.69 0.11
N ALA A 401 9.57 -22.28 -1.17
CA ALA A 401 9.78 -20.89 -1.56
C ALA A 401 8.65 -19.94 -1.09
N ASP A 402 7.43 -20.48 -0.92
CA ASP A 402 6.25 -19.72 -0.50
C ASP A 402 6.22 -19.40 0.99
N MET A 403 7.22 -19.85 1.75
CA MET A 403 7.37 -19.54 3.15
C MET A 403 7.97 -18.15 3.36
N VAL A 404 7.63 -17.56 4.51
CA VAL A 404 8.07 -16.22 4.90
C VAL A 404 8.76 -16.34 6.25
N ARG A 405 9.97 -15.79 6.36
CA ARG A 405 10.63 -15.60 7.65
C ARG A 405 10.08 -14.34 8.29
N VAL A 406 9.65 -14.43 9.54
CA VAL A 406 9.15 -13.31 10.33
C VAL A 406 9.95 -13.17 11.61
N ARG A 407 10.07 -11.95 12.11
CA ARG A 407 10.63 -11.65 13.42
C ARG A 407 9.58 -11.98 14.48
N ILE A 408 9.98 -12.71 15.52
CA ILE A 408 9.06 -13.14 16.59
C ILE A 408 8.64 -11.96 17.46
N GLU A 409 9.51 -10.96 17.63
CA GLU A 409 9.23 -9.78 18.47
C GLU A 409 8.01 -8.98 17.99
N ASP A 410 7.94 -8.68 16.70
CA ASP A 410 6.97 -7.73 16.13
C ASP A 410 6.16 -8.30 14.95
N SER A 411 6.32 -9.59 14.63
CA SER A 411 5.66 -10.28 13.52
C SER A 411 6.02 -9.77 12.13
N ARG A 412 7.02 -8.89 12.00
CA ARG A 412 7.40 -8.31 10.70
C ARG A 412 8.13 -9.35 9.84
N PRO A 413 7.84 -9.42 8.53
CA PRO A 413 8.61 -10.25 7.61
C PRO A 413 10.07 -9.76 7.54
N VAL A 414 11.00 -10.72 7.52
CA VAL A 414 12.45 -10.51 7.45
C VAL A 414 13.03 -11.11 6.17
N ALA A 415 12.41 -12.17 5.63
CA ALA A 415 12.77 -12.75 4.33
C ALA A 415 11.57 -13.52 3.74
N GLY A 416 11.61 -13.79 2.43
CA GLY A 416 10.54 -14.52 1.71
C GLY A 416 9.82 -13.62 0.71
N HIS A 417 9.34 -14.19 -0.39
CA HIS A 417 8.74 -13.42 -1.49
C HIS A 417 7.22 -13.27 -1.37
N ARG A 418 6.60 -13.85 -0.34
CA ARG A 418 5.16 -13.74 -0.05
C ARG A 418 4.90 -12.85 1.16
N ARG A 419 3.65 -12.41 1.28
CA ARG A 419 3.13 -11.88 2.55
C ARG A 419 2.95 -13.04 3.54
N PRO A 420 3.29 -12.87 4.83
CA PRO A 420 3.01 -13.89 5.83
C PRO A 420 1.49 -14.05 6.04
N SER A 421 1.04 -15.20 6.57
CA SER A 421 -0.40 -15.44 6.83
C SER A 421 -0.98 -14.39 7.79
N ALA A 422 -2.30 -14.13 7.71
CA ALA A 422 -2.97 -13.14 8.55
C ALA A 422 -2.83 -13.47 10.06
N GLU A 423 -2.79 -14.75 10.40
CA GLU A 423 -2.68 -15.30 11.75
C GLU A 423 -1.23 -15.35 12.27
N THR A 424 -0.29 -14.65 11.61
CA THR A 424 1.11 -14.60 12.05
C THR A 424 1.26 -14.04 13.46
N THR A 425 0.42 -13.07 13.85
CA THR A 425 0.42 -12.49 15.20
C THR A 425 0.06 -13.51 16.29
N ILE A 426 -0.78 -14.50 15.97
CA ILE A 426 -1.13 -15.60 16.88
C ILE A 426 0.09 -16.50 17.09
N HIS A 427 0.82 -16.83 16.02
CA HIS A 427 2.02 -17.67 16.08
C HIS A 427 3.14 -16.99 16.89
N THR A 428 3.40 -15.72 16.62
CA THR A 428 4.44 -14.98 17.34
C THR A 428 4.06 -14.72 18.80
N ALA A 429 2.78 -14.57 19.13
CA ALA A 429 2.30 -14.51 20.52
C ALA A 429 2.62 -15.80 21.29
N VAL A 430 2.38 -16.97 20.68
CA VAL A 430 2.76 -18.26 21.27
C VAL A 430 4.28 -18.35 21.46
N TYR A 431 5.07 -17.93 20.47
CA TYR A 431 6.53 -17.92 20.56
C TYR A 431 7.09 -16.94 21.60
N ARG A 432 6.45 -15.79 21.83
CA ARG A 432 6.86 -14.83 22.87
C ARG A 432 6.50 -15.30 24.28
N SER A 433 5.50 -16.18 24.40
CA SER A 433 4.94 -16.61 25.69
C SER A 433 5.35 -18.01 26.11
N THR A 434 5.96 -18.80 25.22
CA THR A 434 6.27 -20.22 25.46
C THR A 434 7.57 -20.64 24.78
N ASP A 435 8.12 -21.77 25.19
CA ASP A 435 9.28 -22.42 24.57
C ASP A 435 8.94 -23.20 23.28
N ALA A 436 7.84 -22.84 22.60
CA ALA A 436 7.43 -23.49 21.36
C ALA A 436 8.52 -23.40 20.28
N GLY A 437 8.85 -24.54 19.67
CA GLY A 437 9.65 -24.64 18.46
C GLY A 437 8.80 -24.64 17.19
N ALA A 438 7.52 -25.01 17.26
CA ALA A 438 6.59 -24.95 16.14
C ALA A 438 5.15 -24.63 16.58
N VAL A 439 4.38 -24.04 15.67
CA VAL A 439 2.97 -23.70 15.86
C VAL A 439 2.19 -24.11 14.62
N VAL A 440 1.05 -24.76 14.83
CA VAL A 440 0.12 -25.23 13.81
C VAL A 440 -1.25 -24.63 14.12
N HIS A 441 -1.79 -23.86 13.19
CA HIS A 441 -3.13 -23.32 13.24
C HIS A 441 -3.96 -23.92 12.10
N VAL A 442 -5.05 -24.59 12.44
CA VAL A 442 -5.89 -25.34 11.49
C VAL A 442 -7.37 -25.09 11.73
N HIS A 443 -8.16 -25.28 10.69
CA HIS A 443 -9.61 -25.11 10.67
C HIS A 443 -10.27 -26.49 10.60
N SER A 444 -9.89 -27.37 11.53
CA SER A 444 -10.36 -28.75 11.54
C SER A 444 -11.87 -28.81 11.89
N PRO A 445 -12.68 -29.63 11.18
CA PRO A 445 -14.14 -29.51 11.25
C PRO A 445 -14.75 -29.70 12.65
N HIS A 446 -14.35 -30.72 13.39
CA HIS A 446 -14.98 -31.06 14.66
C HIS A 446 -14.59 -30.08 15.76
N ALA A 447 -13.32 -29.69 15.84
CA ALA A 447 -12.86 -28.70 16.80
C ALA A 447 -13.44 -27.31 16.52
N THR A 448 -13.50 -26.91 15.25
CA THR A 448 -14.14 -25.64 14.85
C THR A 448 -15.61 -25.65 15.27
N ALA A 449 -16.36 -26.72 14.97
CA ALA A 449 -17.75 -26.87 15.35
C ALA A 449 -17.96 -26.86 16.89
N ALA A 450 -17.13 -27.59 17.64
CA ALA A 450 -17.23 -27.68 19.10
C ALA A 450 -17.00 -26.31 19.80
N SER A 451 -16.25 -25.41 19.17
CA SER A 451 -15.97 -24.07 19.70
C SER A 451 -17.09 -23.05 19.46
N VAL A 452 -18.04 -23.33 18.55
CA VAL A 452 -19.14 -22.40 18.24
C VAL A 452 -20.06 -22.26 19.46
N GLY A 453 -20.16 -21.03 19.98
CA GLY A 453 -20.96 -20.72 21.16
C GLY A 453 -20.28 -21.01 22.50
N ALA A 454 -19.04 -21.49 22.51
CA ALA A 454 -18.23 -21.59 23.72
C ALA A 454 -17.69 -20.21 24.12
N THR A 455 -17.78 -19.85 25.40
CA THR A 455 -17.52 -18.46 25.83
C THR A 455 -16.16 -18.23 26.50
N LYS A 456 -15.53 -19.26 27.10
CA LYS A 456 -14.23 -19.10 27.79
C LYS A 456 -13.35 -20.35 27.78
N THR A 457 -13.92 -21.52 28.09
CA THR A 457 -13.18 -22.78 28.14
C THR A 457 -14.04 -23.94 27.69
N LEU A 458 -13.40 -24.97 27.12
CA LEU A 458 -13.99 -26.28 26.85
C LEU A 458 -13.28 -27.32 27.70
N ARG A 459 -14.03 -27.96 28.61
CA ARG A 459 -13.55 -29.01 29.49
C ARG A 459 -13.74 -30.39 28.86
N PHE A 460 -12.70 -31.22 28.92
CA PHE A 460 -12.76 -32.65 28.61
C PHE A 460 -12.24 -33.47 29.80
N SER A 461 -12.85 -34.62 30.09
CA SER A 461 -12.41 -35.49 31.20
C SER A 461 -12.54 -36.99 30.88
N GLY A 462 -11.59 -37.78 31.36
CA GLY A 462 -11.59 -39.25 31.21
C GLY A 462 -11.19 -39.77 29.83
N PHE A 463 -10.89 -38.90 28.86
CA PHE A 463 -10.38 -39.31 27.54
C PHE A 463 -8.87 -39.55 27.57
N GLU A 464 -8.41 -40.70 27.06
CA GLU A 464 -6.98 -41.02 26.98
C GLU A 464 -6.17 -39.97 26.17
N LEU A 465 -6.80 -39.37 25.16
CA LEU A 465 -6.19 -38.37 24.27
C LEU A 465 -5.72 -37.09 25.00
N ILE A 466 -6.24 -36.78 26.19
CA ILE A 466 -5.82 -35.58 26.96
C ILE A 466 -4.37 -35.69 27.44
N LYS A 467 -3.80 -36.90 27.51
CA LYS A 467 -2.38 -37.12 27.83
C LYS A 467 -1.46 -36.51 26.78
N GLY A 468 -1.85 -36.53 25.51
CA GLY A 468 -1.14 -35.84 24.43
C GLY A 468 -1.10 -34.31 24.59
N LEU A 469 -2.00 -33.77 25.42
CA LEU A 469 -2.16 -32.35 25.75
C LEU A 469 -1.64 -32.00 27.16
N ARG A 470 -0.83 -32.87 27.77
CA ARG A 470 -0.22 -32.71 29.10
C ARG A 470 -1.22 -32.74 30.28
N ALA A 471 -2.34 -33.44 30.13
CA ALA A 471 -3.32 -33.65 31.21
C ALA A 471 -3.49 -35.14 31.56
N THR A 472 -3.91 -35.44 32.79
CA THR A 472 -4.13 -36.83 33.26
C THR A 472 -5.60 -37.19 33.36
N ASP A 473 -6.39 -36.41 34.11
CA ASP A 473 -7.78 -36.74 34.46
C ASP A 473 -8.79 -35.86 33.73
N ALA A 474 -8.48 -34.56 33.64
CA ALA A 474 -9.28 -33.57 32.94
C ALA A 474 -8.41 -32.43 32.41
N ILE A 475 -8.90 -31.75 31.38
CA ILE A 475 -8.25 -30.61 30.74
C ILE A 475 -9.28 -29.52 30.47
N ASP A 476 -8.93 -28.28 30.82
CA ASP A 476 -9.70 -27.08 30.47
C ASP A 476 -8.95 -26.34 29.36
N ILE A 477 -9.49 -26.37 28.15
CA ILE A 477 -8.85 -25.76 26.98
C ILE A 477 -9.43 -24.36 26.77
N PRO A 478 -8.61 -23.30 26.67
CA PRO A 478 -9.09 -21.94 26.50
C PRO A 478 -9.74 -21.74 25.12
N VAL A 479 -10.78 -20.91 25.10
CA VAL A 479 -11.50 -20.47 23.90
C VAL A 479 -11.42 -18.96 23.80
N PHE A 480 -10.82 -18.48 22.73
CA PHE A 480 -10.72 -17.05 22.42
C PHE A 480 -11.84 -16.63 21.47
N PRO A 481 -12.41 -15.43 21.64
CA PRO A 481 -13.34 -14.86 20.66
C PRO A 481 -12.65 -14.67 19.30
N ASN A 482 -13.41 -14.90 18.23
CA ASN A 482 -12.95 -14.59 16.88
C ASN A 482 -13.18 -13.10 16.59
N HIS A 483 -12.10 -12.38 16.28
CA HIS A 483 -12.13 -10.96 15.95
C HIS A 483 -11.76 -10.74 14.48
N ALA A 484 -12.35 -9.71 13.85
CA ALA A 484 -11.94 -9.27 12.53
C ALA A 484 -10.49 -8.72 12.53
N ASP A 485 -10.05 -8.18 13.67
CA ASP A 485 -8.66 -7.82 13.92
C ASP A 485 -7.91 -9.00 14.54
N VAL A 486 -7.11 -9.69 13.73
CA VAL A 486 -6.33 -10.87 14.13
C VAL A 486 -5.19 -10.49 15.10
N ALA A 487 -4.71 -9.24 15.08
CA ALA A 487 -3.70 -8.77 16.03
C ALA A 487 -4.27 -8.74 17.47
N MET A 488 -5.55 -8.40 17.62
CA MET A 488 -6.27 -8.46 18.89
C MET A 488 -6.30 -9.89 19.46
N ILE A 489 -6.60 -10.88 18.62
CA ILE A 489 -6.60 -12.31 19.02
C ILE A 489 -5.19 -12.70 19.51
N GLY A 490 -4.15 -12.32 18.78
CA GLY A 490 -2.76 -12.57 19.19
C GLY A 490 -2.42 -11.96 20.55
N ALA A 491 -2.84 -10.71 20.80
CA ALA A 491 -2.60 -10.02 22.07
C ALA A 491 -3.32 -10.69 23.25
N GLU A 492 -4.57 -11.14 23.06
CA GLU A 492 -5.32 -11.87 24.09
C GLU A 492 -4.69 -13.22 24.42
N ILE A 493 -4.26 -13.97 23.39
CA ILE A 493 -3.54 -15.24 23.56
C ILE A 493 -2.24 -15.01 24.33
N GLU A 494 -1.45 -14.00 23.95
CA GLU A 494 -0.19 -13.67 24.60
C GLU A 494 -0.39 -13.29 26.08
N HIS A 495 -1.44 -12.51 26.37
CA HIS A 495 -1.80 -12.17 27.75
C HIS A 495 -2.21 -13.41 28.55
N HIS A 496 -3.04 -14.29 27.99
CA HIS A 496 -3.49 -15.51 28.64
C HIS A 496 -2.33 -16.47 28.94
N LEU A 497 -1.46 -16.74 27.95
CA LEU A 497 -0.35 -17.68 28.12
C LEU A 497 0.70 -17.17 29.11
N ARG A 498 0.94 -15.85 29.18
CA ARG A 498 1.83 -15.27 30.22
C ARG A 498 1.25 -15.35 31.62
N THR A 499 -0.08 -15.28 31.75
CA THR A 499 -0.76 -15.34 33.05
C THR A 499 -1.05 -16.77 33.50
N HIS A 500 -1.03 -17.73 32.57
CA HIS A 500 -1.29 -19.15 32.79
C HIS A 500 -0.18 -20.00 32.14
N PRO A 501 1.04 -20.04 32.73
CA PRO A 501 2.18 -20.75 32.13
C PRO A 501 1.95 -22.27 32.00
N ASP A 502 1.04 -22.83 32.81
CA ASP A 502 0.63 -24.23 32.77
C ASP A 502 -0.56 -24.50 31.81
N ALA A 503 -0.95 -23.50 30.99
CA ALA A 503 -2.00 -23.67 30.01
C ALA A 503 -1.68 -24.85 29.07
N PRO A 504 -2.71 -25.63 28.65
CA PRO A 504 -2.49 -26.72 27.73
C PRO A 504 -1.91 -26.21 26.42
N PRO A 505 -1.12 -27.01 25.69
CA PRO A 505 -0.41 -26.58 24.48
C PRO A 505 -1.31 -26.49 23.23
N VAL A 506 -2.58 -26.16 23.46
CA VAL A 506 -3.65 -26.04 22.47
C VAL A 506 -4.65 -24.98 22.92
N LEU A 507 -5.30 -24.33 21.97
CA LEU A 507 -6.40 -23.38 22.20
C LEU A 507 -7.40 -23.40 21.05
N PHE A 508 -8.61 -22.90 21.32
CA PHE A 508 -9.62 -22.63 20.30
C PHE A 508 -9.72 -21.13 20.00
N ILE A 509 -10.07 -20.81 18.75
CA ILE A 509 -10.62 -19.52 18.36
C ILE A 509 -12.06 -19.80 17.89
N ALA A 510 -13.04 -19.24 18.58
CA ALA A 510 -14.45 -19.62 18.48
C ALA A 510 -15.00 -19.52 17.05
N GLY A 511 -15.38 -20.65 16.46
CA GLY A 511 -15.89 -20.74 15.09
C GLY A 511 -14.87 -20.45 14.00
N HIS A 512 -13.58 -20.39 14.35
CA HIS A 512 -12.48 -20.07 13.42
C HIS A 512 -11.57 -21.28 13.21
N GLY A 513 -11.07 -21.88 14.30
CA GLY A 513 -10.13 -22.99 14.24
C GLY A 513 -9.43 -23.24 15.58
N ILE A 514 -8.37 -24.03 15.55
CA ILE A 514 -7.53 -24.34 16.71
C ILE A 514 -6.07 -23.99 16.45
N THR A 515 -5.36 -23.63 17.50
CA THR A 515 -3.91 -23.43 17.48
C THR A 515 -3.26 -24.40 18.45
N ALA A 516 -2.29 -25.18 17.97
CA ALA A 516 -1.49 -26.11 18.74
C ALA A 516 0.00 -25.76 18.59
N TRP A 517 0.78 -25.97 19.64
CA TRP A 517 2.23 -25.73 19.57
C TRP A 517 3.02 -26.86 20.21
N GLY A 518 4.28 -27.01 19.84
CA GLY A 518 5.16 -28.10 20.24
C GLY A 518 6.63 -27.73 20.21
N ALA A 519 7.48 -28.63 20.71
CA ALA A 519 8.94 -28.50 20.58
C ALA A 519 9.40 -28.55 19.11
N ASP A 520 8.63 -29.22 18.25
CA ASP A 520 8.84 -29.33 16.82
C ASP A 520 7.48 -29.44 16.09
N LEU A 521 7.53 -29.47 14.74
CA LEU A 521 6.35 -29.55 13.88
C LEU A 521 5.54 -30.84 14.11
N ALA A 522 6.21 -31.97 14.39
CA ALA A 522 5.53 -33.24 14.63
C ALA A 522 4.70 -33.19 15.91
N GLN A 523 5.28 -32.69 17.01
CA GLN A 523 4.57 -32.55 18.27
C GLN A 523 3.44 -31.52 18.18
N ALA A 524 3.63 -30.40 17.47
CA ALA A 524 2.56 -29.42 17.26
C ALA A 524 1.39 -30.03 16.48
N ARG A 525 1.67 -30.81 15.43
CA ARG A 525 0.68 -31.58 14.66
C ARG A 525 -0.04 -32.59 15.53
N ASP A 526 0.67 -33.44 16.28
CA ASP A 526 0.08 -34.51 17.08
C ASP A 526 -0.87 -33.96 18.16
N ARG A 527 -0.58 -32.77 18.69
CA ARG A 527 -1.46 -32.05 19.61
C ARG A 527 -2.73 -31.54 18.95
N ALA A 528 -2.63 -30.98 17.74
CA ALA A 528 -3.80 -30.63 16.93
C ALA A 528 -4.64 -31.89 16.62
N GLU A 529 -3.99 -33.02 16.31
CA GLU A 529 -4.66 -34.29 16.06
C GLU A 529 -5.40 -34.84 17.29
N CYS A 530 -4.78 -34.77 18.47
CA CYS A 530 -5.43 -35.13 19.73
C CYS A 530 -6.66 -34.25 20.02
N LEU A 531 -6.57 -32.94 19.79
CA LEU A 531 -7.69 -32.02 20.02
C LEU A 531 -8.85 -32.25 19.05
N GLU A 532 -8.54 -32.43 17.75
CA GLU A 532 -9.57 -32.73 16.76
C GLU A 532 -10.28 -34.06 17.09
N ALA A 533 -9.53 -35.11 17.43
CA ALA A 533 -10.09 -36.41 17.78
C ALA A 533 -10.95 -36.35 19.07
N LEU A 534 -10.55 -35.55 20.07
CA LEU A 534 -11.38 -35.28 21.25
C LEU A 534 -12.71 -34.63 20.86
N CYS A 535 -12.66 -33.64 19.96
CA CYS A 535 -13.86 -32.94 19.50
C CYS A 535 -14.73 -33.81 18.60
N GLU A 536 -14.14 -34.69 17.79
CA GLU A 536 -14.86 -35.69 16.99
C GLU A 536 -15.63 -36.65 17.90
N LEU A 537 -14.95 -37.25 18.89
CA LEU A 537 -15.60 -38.13 19.86
C LEU A 537 -16.71 -37.41 20.64
N ALA A 538 -16.47 -36.16 21.05
CA ALA A 538 -17.50 -35.37 21.73
C ALA A 538 -18.69 -35.05 20.82
N SER A 539 -18.44 -34.78 19.53
CA SER A 539 -19.50 -34.53 18.55
C SER A 539 -20.33 -35.78 18.27
N LEU A 540 -19.68 -36.95 18.17
CA LEU A 540 -20.33 -38.23 17.90
C LEU A 540 -21.11 -38.78 19.11
N THR A 541 -20.60 -38.55 20.33
CA THR A 541 -21.22 -39.06 21.56
C THR A 541 -22.12 -38.06 22.26
N GLY A 542 -22.02 -36.78 21.92
CA GLY A 542 -22.69 -35.68 22.62
C GLY A 542 -22.12 -35.39 24.03
N ARG A 543 -21.00 -36.01 24.40
CA ARG A 543 -20.41 -35.90 25.75
C ARG A 543 -18.94 -35.48 25.71
N ARG A 544 -18.54 -34.69 26.71
CA ARG A 544 -17.14 -34.26 26.91
C ARG A 544 -16.50 -34.93 28.12
N ASP A 545 -17.18 -35.90 28.71
CA ASP A 545 -16.72 -36.71 29.82
C ASP A 545 -16.93 -38.20 29.54
N ILE A 546 -15.93 -39.01 29.88
CA ILE A 546 -16.07 -40.46 30.00
C ILE A 546 -16.31 -40.76 31.49
N ALA A 547 -17.58 -40.79 31.91
CA ALA A 547 -17.93 -41.23 33.25
C ALA A 547 -17.60 -42.73 33.42
N THR A 548 -16.60 -43.07 34.23
CA THR A 548 -16.26 -44.46 34.59
C THR A 548 -17.19 -45.08 35.64
N ASP A 549 -18.03 -44.29 36.32
CA ASP A 549 -18.77 -44.73 37.52
C ASP A 549 -20.19 -45.28 37.28
N ARG A 550 -20.61 -45.59 36.06
CA ARG A 550 -21.99 -46.09 35.82
C ARG A 550 -22.16 -47.31 34.91
N LEU A 551 -21.08 -47.98 34.49
CA LEU A 551 -21.19 -49.11 33.56
C LEU A 551 -20.80 -50.48 34.15
N LEU A 552 -20.60 -50.59 35.46
CA LEU A 552 -20.28 -51.87 36.12
C LEU A 552 -21.28 -52.35 37.19
N GLU A 553 -22.40 -51.65 37.44
CA GLU A 553 -23.38 -52.08 38.46
C GLU A 553 -24.73 -52.61 37.94
N GLU A 554 -24.94 -52.75 36.63
CA GLU A 554 -26.16 -53.40 36.13
C GLU A 554 -25.86 -54.45 35.05
N GLN A 555 -25.44 -55.63 35.52
CA GLN A 555 -25.78 -56.90 34.85
C GLN A 555 -26.54 -57.76 35.88
N PRO A 556 -27.86 -57.93 35.74
CA PRO A 556 -28.57 -58.96 36.47
C PRO A 556 -28.38 -60.31 35.77
N GLN A 557 -27.50 -61.16 36.31
CA GLN A 557 -27.82 -62.49 36.85
C GLN A 557 -26.60 -63.17 37.46
#